data_AF-A0A942F2L9-F1
#
_entry.id   AF-A0A942F2L9-F1
#
_cell.length_a   1.000
_cell.length_b   1.000
_cell.length_c   1.000
_cell.angle_alpha   90.00
_cell.angle_beta   90.00
_cell.angle_gamma   90.00
#
_symmetry.space_group_name_H-M   'P 1'
#
loop_
_entity.id
_entity.type
_entity.pdbx_description
1 polymer ?
#
loop_
_entity_poly.entity_id
_entity_poly.type
_entity_poly.pdbx_seq_one_letter_code
_entity_poly.pdbx_strand_id
1 'polypeptide(L)'
;MYSDRITYGIIAEELRSLLDQAVISECFSTDKDELVIQFKLQNGSVFQIQCRFIHGELFFRFYMPWIRYSNKHIRQFKNIIGLRVEKVDAVANERLFYMAVQGGFTLIFKGFGRFGNIILQTQNSAENCQIFRQNLQADVKFEFQKSQSENSSVLYMQQHIFMSNSENLPSIFYKENAAATDIGCGLKALDLFADKFIYSVMFLDSKAEQIQKTEKQLKHFIRLKKDNILKAENIKTRRSYKEIGDIIMAYAHTISAGLNSAFLTDFYTGNQIRIKLDKNLNAAENASKYYRKAKNENLELLNTEKLIAESDKNITILTQKL
;
A
#
# COMPACT_ATOMS: atom_id res chain seq x y z
N MET A 1 -5.27 21.31 -3.55
CA MET A 1 -4.27 20.25 -3.29
C MET A 1 -3.29 20.78 -2.25
N TYR A 2 -2.71 19.91 -1.41
CA TYR A 2 -1.74 20.34 -0.39
C TYR A 2 -0.51 21.05 -0.98
N SER A 3 0.07 20.42 -2.03
CA SER A 3 1.26 20.91 -2.71
C SER A 3 0.87 21.93 -3.80
N ASP A 4 0.45 23.13 -3.38
CA ASP A 4 0.26 24.29 -4.25
C ASP A 4 1.48 25.23 -4.18
N ARG A 5 1.78 25.96 -5.25
CA ARG A 5 2.91 26.90 -5.32
C ARG A 5 2.88 27.95 -4.19
N ILE A 6 1.70 28.43 -3.80
CA ILE A 6 1.55 29.43 -2.74
C ILE A 6 1.96 28.85 -1.38
N THR A 7 1.68 27.57 -1.14
CA THR A 7 2.09 26.86 0.08
C THR A 7 3.59 26.91 0.30
N TYR A 8 4.39 26.73 -0.74
CA TYR A 8 5.86 26.75 -0.64
C TYR A 8 6.39 28.15 -0.35
N GLY A 9 5.75 29.19 -0.90
CA GLY A 9 6.04 30.59 -0.58
C GLY A 9 5.85 30.90 0.91
N ILE A 10 4.68 30.54 1.45
CA ILE A 10 4.34 30.78 2.86
C ILE A 10 5.25 29.97 3.81
N ILE A 11 5.53 28.71 3.47
CA ILE A 11 6.49 27.89 4.24
C ILE A 11 7.85 28.59 4.27
N ALA A 12 8.37 29.01 3.13
CA ALA A 12 9.68 29.65 3.06
C ALA A 12 9.73 30.95 3.87
N GLU A 13 8.66 31.75 3.82
CA GLU A 13 8.58 33.02 4.54
C GLU A 13 8.58 32.83 6.06
N GLU A 14 7.72 31.96 6.60
CA GLU A 14 7.68 31.70 8.04
C GLU A 14 8.96 31.02 8.53
N LEU A 15 9.49 30.07 7.76
CA LEU A 15 10.77 29.43 8.08
C LEU A 15 11.95 30.40 8.01
N ARG A 16 11.92 31.39 7.11
CA ARG A 16 12.97 32.42 7.02
C ARG A 16 13.09 33.20 8.33
N SER A 17 11.96 33.62 8.90
CA SER A 17 11.97 34.32 10.20
C SER A 17 12.33 33.39 11.35
N LEU A 18 11.88 32.12 11.31
CA LEU A 18 12.05 31.18 12.42
C LEU A 18 13.46 30.59 12.49
N LEU A 19 14.08 30.34 11.35
CA LEU A 19 15.35 29.62 11.22
C LEU A 19 16.56 30.54 11.00
N ASP A 20 16.40 31.86 11.11
CA ASP A 20 17.54 32.78 10.94
C ASP A 20 18.68 32.44 11.91
N GLN A 21 19.86 32.14 11.35
CA GLN A 21 21.06 31.65 12.06
C GLN A 21 20.86 30.40 12.93
N ALA A 22 19.76 29.66 12.75
CA ALA A 22 19.54 28.41 13.46
C ALA A 22 20.57 27.36 13.03
N VAL A 23 20.96 26.47 13.94
CA VAL A 23 21.95 25.41 13.66
C VAL A 23 21.22 24.10 13.40
N ILE A 24 21.53 23.41 12.31
CA ILE A 24 21.00 22.07 12.04
C ILE A 24 21.64 21.09 13.03
N SER A 25 20.87 20.59 14.00
CA SER A 25 21.39 19.71 15.04
C SER A 25 21.40 18.24 14.62
N GLU A 26 20.35 17.79 13.92
CA GLU A 26 20.20 16.41 13.46
C GLU A 26 19.43 16.39 12.12
N CYS A 27 19.76 15.42 11.27
CA CYS A 27 19.03 15.14 10.04
C CYS A 27 19.00 13.63 9.82
N PHE A 28 17.81 13.04 9.85
CA PHE A 28 17.67 11.59 9.81
C PHE A 28 16.35 11.14 9.21
N SER A 29 16.29 9.86 8.84
CA SER A 29 15.08 9.20 8.37
C SER A 29 14.75 7.99 9.24
N THR A 30 13.46 7.79 9.53
CA THR A 30 12.98 6.61 10.26
C THR A 30 12.56 5.49 9.31
N ASP A 31 12.04 5.87 8.14
CA ASP A 31 11.68 4.99 7.03
C ASP A 31 12.10 5.64 5.70
N LYS A 32 11.72 5.04 4.57
CA LYS A 32 12.10 5.51 3.22
C LYS A 32 11.31 6.74 2.74
N ASP A 33 10.20 7.05 3.41
CA ASP A 33 9.23 8.07 3.04
C ASP A 33 9.19 9.20 4.09
N GLU A 34 10.08 9.21 5.09
CA GLU A 34 10.15 10.24 6.12
C GLU A 34 11.58 10.76 6.32
N LEU A 35 11.74 12.08 6.22
CA LEU A 35 12.94 12.81 6.63
C LEU A 35 12.59 13.79 7.75
N VAL A 36 13.37 13.78 8.82
CA VAL A 36 13.24 14.71 9.94
C VAL A 36 14.52 15.56 10.03
N ILE A 37 14.33 16.86 10.14
CA ILE A 37 15.42 17.83 10.31
C ILE A 37 15.15 18.60 11.60
N GLN A 38 16.14 18.61 12.49
CA GLN A 38 16.07 19.33 13.76
C GLN A 38 17.01 20.52 13.75
N PHE A 39 16.53 21.62 14.31
CA PHE A 39 17.21 22.89 14.38
C PHE A 39 17.30 23.35 15.82
N LYS A 40 18.49 23.77 16.25
CA LYS A 40 18.68 24.52 17.48
C LYS A 40 18.56 26.00 17.16
N LEU A 41 17.51 26.63 17.68
CA LEU A 41 17.25 28.06 17.50
C LEU A 41 18.19 28.90 18.39
N GLN A 42 18.30 30.19 18.08
CA GLN A 42 19.17 31.12 18.82
C GLN A 42 18.78 31.23 20.31
N ASN A 43 17.49 31.12 20.62
CA ASN A 43 16.97 31.13 21.99
C ASN A 43 17.21 29.81 22.76
N GLY A 44 17.90 28.83 22.15
CA GLY A 44 18.20 27.53 22.74
C GLY A 44 17.10 26.49 22.60
N SER A 45 15.90 26.85 22.14
CA SER A 45 14.82 25.90 21.87
C SER A 45 15.11 25.07 20.61
N VAL A 46 14.42 23.93 20.50
CA VAL A 46 14.55 23.02 19.35
C VAL A 46 13.29 23.13 18.50
N PHE A 47 13.49 23.34 17.21
CA PHE A 47 12.45 23.26 16.20
C PHE A 47 12.70 22.08 15.28
N GLN A 48 11.65 21.48 14.73
CA GLN A 48 11.77 20.33 13.83
C GLN A 48 10.88 20.50 12.62
N ILE A 49 11.37 20.01 11.48
CA ILE A 49 10.59 19.86 10.25
C ILE A 49 10.57 18.37 9.93
N GLN A 50 9.38 17.79 9.89
CA GLN A 50 9.16 16.45 9.39
C GLN A 50 8.60 16.54 7.97
N CYS A 51 9.33 15.93 7.04
CA CYS A 51 8.99 15.81 5.64
C CYS A 51 8.54 14.38 5.38
N ARG A 52 7.28 14.17 5.01
CA ARG A 52 6.71 12.84 4.73
C ARG A 52 6.27 12.74 3.27
N PHE A 53 6.58 11.63 2.62
CA PHE A 53 6.19 11.34 1.25
C PHE A 53 5.01 10.38 1.23
N ILE A 54 3.85 10.83 0.74
CA ILE A 54 2.64 10.00 0.66
C ILE A 54 2.24 9.88 -0.79
N HIS A 55 2.22 8.64 -1.29
CA HIS A 55 2.12 8.34 -2.72
C HIS A 55 3.15 9.06 -3.61
N GLY A 56 4.26 9.50 -3.01
CA GLY A 56 5.34 10.25 -3.63
C GLY A 56 5.22 11.77 -3.53
N GLU A 57 4.10 12.31 -3.03
CA GLU A 57 3.94 13.76 -2.79
C GLU A 57 4.55 14.16 -1.44
N LEU A 58 5.19 15.33 -1.41
CA LEU A 58 5.87 15.85 -0.23
C LEU A 58 4.91 16.62 0.68
N PHE A 59 4.82 16.17 1.93
CA PHE A 59 4.08 16.79 3.03
C PHE A 59 5.03 17.26 4.12
N PHE A 60 4.70 18.39 4.74
CA PHE A 60 5.45 18.99 5.83
C PHE A 60 4.64 19.01 7.12
N ARG A 61 5.36 18.83 8.22
CA ARG A 61 4.86 18.88 9.59
C ARG A 61 5.85 19.66 10.45
N PHE A 62 5.37 20.65 11.20
CA PHE A 62 6.22 21.66 11.87
C PHE A 62 6.09 21.65 13.39
N TYR A 63 4.86 21.61 13.92
CA TYR A 63 4.55 21.72 15.35
C TYR A 63 4.15 20.37 15.94
N MET A 64 4.95 19.35 15.66
CA MET A 64 4.73 18.03 16.23
C MET A 64 5.16 18.00 17.69
N PRO A 65 4.45 17.28 18.58
CA PRO A 65 4.96 17.01 19.91
C PRO A 65 6.35 16.38 19.78
N TRP A 66 7.25 16.70 20.73
CA TRP A 66 8.59 16.13 20.67
C TRP A 66 8.51 14.61 20.81
N ILE A 67 9.01 13.90 19.80
CA ILE A 67 9.04 12.43 19.78
C ILE A 67 10.47 11.99 20.00
N ARG A 68 10.68 11.09 20.96
CA ARG A 68 11.95 10.37 21.09
C ARG A 68 12.04 9.32 20.00
N TYR A 69 12.84 9.57 18.97
CA TYR A 69 13.07 8.60 17.92
C TYR A 69 13.89 7.42 18.45
N SER A 70 13.54 6.21 18.03
CA SER A 70 14.31 5.01 18.38
C SER A 70 15.73 5.10 17.80
N ASN A 71 16.66 4.31 18.34
CA ASN A 71 18.04 4.26 17.84
C ASN A 71 18.16 3.71 16.39
N LYS A 72 17.06 3.29 15.75
CA LYS A 72 17.01 2.73 14.38
C LYS A 72 16.81 3.80 13.29
N HIS A 73 17.29 5.02 13.47
CA HIS A 73 17.21 6.06 12.44
C HIS A 73 18.50 6.09 11.60
N ILE A 74 18.37 6.40 10.31
CA ILE A 74 19.50 6.56 9.39
C ILE A 74 19.82 8.05 9.28
N ARG A 75 21.05 8.45 9.59
CA ARG A 75 21.49 9.84 9.41
C ARG A 75 21.57 10.18 7.93
N GLN A 76 20.87 11.23 7.53
CA GLN A 76 20.82 11.77 6.17
C GLN A 76 21.59 13.10 6.13
N PHE A 77 22.08 13.49 4.95
CA PHE A 77 22.73 14.79 4.72
C PHE A 77 23.76 15.16 5.79
N LYS A 78 24.67 14.24 6.14
CA LYS A 78 25.61 14.40 7.27
C LYS A 78 26.47 15.66 7.17
N ASN A 79 26.74 16.11 5.94
CA ASN A 79 27.58 17.27 5.63
C ASN A 79 27.03 18.60 6.16
N ILE A 80 25.72 18.71 6.39
CA ILE A 80 25.10 19.96 6.87
C ILE A 80 24.82 19.97 8.38
N ILE A 81 25.07 18.85 9.08
CA ILE A 81 24.88 18.77 10.53
C ILE A 81 25.92 19.66 11.23
N GLY A 82 25.45 20.52 12.13
CA GLY A 82 26.25 21.52 12.85
C GLY A 82 26.39 22.85 12.11
N LEU A 83 25.90 22.96 10.87
CA LEU A 83 25.99 24.20 10.08
C LEU A 83 24.79 25.11 10.35
N ARG A 84 25.02 26.42 10.19
CA ARG A 84 24.01 27.47 10.36
C ARG A 84 23.18 27.66 9.10
N VAL A 85 21.89 27.91 9.26
CA VAL A 85 21.01 28.38 8.19
C VAL A 85 21.31 29.85 7.92
N GLU A 86 21.69 30.16 6.68
CA GLU A 86 22.02 31.53 6.24
C GLU A 86 20.83 32.21 5.57
N LYS A 87 20.04 31.45 4.80
CA LYS A 87 18.89 31.98 4.06
C LYS A 87 17.85 30.88 3.82
N VAL A 88 16.57 31.24 3.91
CA VAL A 88 15.45 30.43 3.40
C VAL A 88 14.71 31.23 2.35
N ASP A 89 14.41 30.61 1.21
CA ASP A 89 13.67 31.26 0.13
C ASP A 89 12.85 30.28 -0.71
N ALA A 90 11.82 30.79 -1.39
CA ALA A 90 11.02 30.03 -2.34
C ALA A 90 11.29 30.50 -3.78
N VAL A 91 11.13 29.60 -4.73
CA VAL A 91 11.16 29.96 -6.15
C VAL A 91 9.76 30.43 -6.56
N ALA A 92 9.68 31.58 -7.22
CA ALA A 92 8.42 32.18 -7.63
C ALA A 92 7.63 31.22 -8.54
N ASN A 93 6.34 31.06 -8.25
CA ASN A 93 5.42 30.20 -9.01
C ASN A 93 5.78 28.71 -9.07
N GLU A 94 6.78 28.27 -8.31
CA GLU A 94 7.20 26.87 -8.26
C GLU A 94 6.83 26.23 -6.93
N ARG A 95 6.59 24.92 -6.95
CA ARG A 95 6.40 24.12 -5.73
C ARG A 95 7.76 23.74 -5.15
N LEU A 96 8.58 24.74 -4.85
CA LEU A 96 9.96 24.55 -4.46
C LEU A 96 10.41 25.66 -3.51
N PHE A 97 10.97 25.27 -2.37
CA PHE A 97 11.72 26.18 -1.51
C PHE A 97 13.08 25.57 -1.15
N TYR A 98 14.00 26.39 -0.68
CA TYR A 98 15.34 25.96 -0.34
C TYR A 98 15.89 26.70 0.89
N MET A 99 16.89 26.08 1.51
CA MET A 99 17.68 26.65 2.59
C MET A 99 19.15 26.68 2.18
N ALA A 100 19.73 27.87 2.11
CA ALA A 100 21.17 28.03 2.05
C ALA A 100 21.73 27.88 3.48
N VAL A 101 22.76 27.05 3.61
CA VAL A 101 23.44 26.83 4.88
C VAL A 101 24.92 27.11 4.71
N GLN A 102 25.57 27.40 5.84
CA GLN A 102 26.98 27.73 5.91
C GLN A 102 27.84 26.74 5.12
N GLY A 103 28.93 27.22 4.52
CA GLY A 103 29.84 26.37 3.73
C GLY A 103 29.37 26.11 2.30
N GLY A 104 28.42 26.92 1.79
CA GLY A 104 28.00 26.87 0.39
C GLY A 104 27.11 25.68 0.05
N PHE A 105 26.45 25.09 1.04
CA PHE A 105 25.46 24.03 0.83
C PHE A 105 24.06 24.63 0.64
N THR A 106 23.22 23.96 -0.14
CA THR A 106 21.83 24.34 -0.35
C THR A 106 20.95 23.10 -0.27
N LEU A 107 20.02 23.09 0.68
CA LEU A 107 19.03 22.04 0.85
C LEU A 107 17.72 22.46 0.19
N ILE A 108 17.27 21.71 -0.80
CA ILE A 108 16.14 22.02 -1.68
C ILE A 108 15.00 21.05 -1.39
N PHE A 109 13.80 21.60 -1.22
CA PHE A 109 12.56 20.87 -1.00
C PHE A 109 11.70 20.98 -2.27
N LYS A 110 11.71 19.92 -3.07
CA LYS A 110 11.04 19.84 -4.37
C LYS A 110 9.68 19.19 -4.21
N GLY A 111 8.61 19.93 -4.50
CA GLY A 111 7.21 19.58 -4.29
C GLY A 111 6.45 19.11 -5.53
N PHE A 112 7.12 18.47 -6.49
CA PHE A 112 6.56 18.20 -7.83
C PHE A 112 5.65 16.97 -7.89
N GLY A 113 4.60 16.94 -7.07
CA GLY A 113 3.69 15.81 -6.95
C GLY A 113 4.46 14.53 -6.62
N ARG A 114 4.19 13.44 -7.36
CA ARG A 114 4.83 12.12 -7.14
C ARG A 114 6.35 12.12 -7.32
N PHE A 115 6.89 13.14 -7.98
CA PHE A 115 8.33 13.39 -8.19
C PHE A 115 8.91 14.34 -7.15
N GLY A 116 8.22 14.54 -6.02
CA GLY A 116 8.73 15.31 -4.90
C GLY A 116 9.98 14.64 -4.32
N ASN A 117 10.93 15.45 -3.88
CA ASN A 117 12.21 14.99 -3.34
C ASN A 117 12.84 16.07 -2.41
N ILE A 118 13.86 15.67 -1.67
CA ILE A 118 14.73 16.59 -0.93
C ILE A 118 16.16 16.38 -1.42
N ILE A 119 16.81 17.47 -1.79
CA ILE A 119 18.07 17.46 -2.55
C ILE A 119 19.06 18.36 -1.83
N LEU A 120 20.26 17.86 -1.55
CA LEU A 120 21.38 18.66 -1.04
C LEU A 120 22.38 18.89 -2.17
N GLN A 121 22.70 20.16 -2.39
CA GLN A 121 23.66 20.63 -3.39
C GLN A 121 24.77 21.47 -2.74
N THR A 122 25.89 21.58 -3.45
CA THR A 122 27.00 22.46 -3.09
C THR A 122 27.23 23.45 -4.22
N GLN A 123 27.57 24.70 -3.90
CA GLN A 123 27.83 25.78 -4.86
C GLN A 123 28.88 25.44 -5.94
N ASN A 124 29.78 24.48 -5.68
CA ASN A 124 30.90 24.15 -6.56
C ASN A 124 30.67 22.94 -7.48
N SER A 125 29.54 22.22 -7.40
CA SER A 125 29.23 21.16 -8.37
C SER A 125 27.73 20.90 -8.48
N ALA A 126 27.11 21.35 -9.57
CA ALA A 126 25.80 20.85 -9.98
C ALA A 126 25.83 19.35 -10.36
N GLU A 127 27.02 18.76 -10.51
CA GLU A 127 27.21 17.42 -11.06
C GLU A 127 27.01 16.28 -10.06
N ASN A 128 26.95 16.53 -8.74
CA ASN A 128 26.81 15.48 -7.72
C ASN A 128 25.94 15.91 -6.53
N CYS A 129 24.62 15.90 -6.72
CA CYS A 129 23.67 16.17 -5.64
C CYS A 129 23.47 14.93 -4.75
N GLN A 130 23.35 15.12 -3.43
CA GLN A 130 22.80 14.07 -2.57
C GLN A 130 21.27 14.18 -2.60
N ILE A 131 20.57 13.07 -2.82
CA ILE A 131 19.10 13.04 -2.85
C ILE A 131 18.55 12.17 -1.72
N PHE A 132 17.38 12.49 -1.19
CA PHE A 132 16.73 11.65 -0.19
C PHE A 132 16.06 10.44 -0.85
N ARG A 133 15.19 10.68 -1.84
CA ARG A 133 14.49 9.61 -2.57
C ARG A 133 15.37 9.08 -3.69
N GLN A 134 16.17 8.06 -3.35
CA GLN A 134 17.15 7.42 -4.24
C GLN A 134 16.53 6.79 -5.50
N ASN A 135 15.23 6.55 -5.55
CA ASN A 135 14.56 6.07 -6.76
C ASN A 135 14.41 7.16 -7.85
N LEU A 136 14.61 8.44 -7.52
CA LEU A 136 14.51 9.58 -8.45
C LEU A 136 15.90 10.02 -8.95
N GLN A 137 16.59 9.14 -9.68
CA GLN A 137 17.96 9.36 -10.14
C GLN A 137 18.14 10.61 -11.04
N ALA A 138 17.06 11.08 -11.69
CA ALA A 138 17.08 12.34 -12.43
C ALA A 138 17.45 13.56 -11.54
N ASP A 139 17.17 13.49 -10.23
CA ASP A 139 17.45 14.58 -9.29
C ASP A 139 18.92 14.64 -8.85
N VAL A 140 19.75 13.64 -9.18
CA VAL A 140 21.20 13.68 -8.90
C VAL A 140 21.89 14.81 -9.68
N LYS A 141 21.33 15.14 -10.86
CA LYS A 141 21.76 16.23 -11.74
C LYS A 141 20.74 17.37 -11.78
N PHE A 142 20.04 17.59 -10.66
CA PHE A 142 19.02 18.64 -10.61
C PHE A 142 19.67 20.02 -10.83
N GLU A 143 19.28 20.73 -11.88
CA GLU A 143 19.78 22.08 -12.13
C GLU A 143 18.94 23.09 -11.34
N PHE A 144 19.54 23.68 -10.30
CA PHE A 144 18.88 24.68 -9.48
C PHE A 144 19.31 26.09 -9.90
N GLN A 145 18.42 26.80 -10.60
CA GLN A 145 18.61 28.22 -10.91
C GLN A 145 18.01 29.08 -9.78
N LYS A 146 18.89 29.79 -9.05
CA LYS A 146 18.47 30.82 -8.09
C LYS A 146 17.89 32.00 -8.85
N SER A 147 16.58 31.98 -9.14
CA SER A 147 15.91 33.15 -9.72
C SER A 147 15.99 34.33 -8.75
N GLN A 148 16.39 35.51 -9.22
CA GLN A 148 16.40 36.74 -8.42
C GLN A 148 14.97 37.09 -8.00
N SER A 149 14.67 37.00 -6.70
CA SER A 149 13.36 37.25 -6.11
C SER A 149 13.28 38.68 -5.56
N GLU A 150 13.30 39.70 -6.41
CA GLU A 150 13.06 41.07 -5.92
C GLU A 150 11.57 41.37 -5.62
N ASN A 151 10.61 40.60 -6.16
CA ASN A 151 9.17 40.90 -6.01
C ASN A 151 8.28 39.73 -5.50
N SER A 152 8.83 38.56 -5.22
CA SER A 152 8.01 37.37 -4.88
C SER A 152 7.51 37.37 -3.43
N SER A 153 8.30 37.90 -2.50
CA SER A 153 7.97 38.00 -1.07
C SER A 153 6.69 38.81 -0.83
N VAL A 154 6.49 39.88 -1.60
CA VAL A 154 5.34 40.79 -1.47
C VAL A 154 4.05 40.12 -1.97
N LEU A 155 4.14 39.26 -2.98
CA LEU A 155 2.98 38.54 -3.54
C LEU A 155 2.41 37.51 -2.56
N TYR A 156 3.28 36.81 -1.82
CA TYR A 156 2.87 35.82 -0.82
C TYR A 156 2.38 36.47 0.48
N MET A 157 2.95 37.62 0.88
CA MET A 157 2.48 38.38 2.06
C MET A 157 1.00 38.78 1.99
N GLN A 158 0.44 38.96 0.79
CA GLN A 158 -0.98 39.26 0.61
C GLN A 158 -1.89 38.01 0.70
N GLN A 159 -1.30 36.81 0.71
CA GLN A 159 -2.03 35.54 0.64
C GLN A 159 -1.79 34.72 1.91
N HIS A 160 -2.78 34.67 2.78
CA HIS A 160 -2.73 33.81 3.97
C HIS A 160 -3.42 32.46 3.71
N ILE A 161 -2.80 31.35 4.15
CA ILE A 161 -3.45 30.03 4.19
C ILE A 161 -4.43 29.97 5.36
N PHE A 162 -5.64 29.54 5.04
CA PHE A 162 -6.74 29.32 5.95
C PHE A 162 -7.33 27.92 5.71
N MET A 163 -7.67 27.22 6.78
CA MET A 163 -8.44 25.98 6.70
C MET A 163 -9.89 26.19 7.07
N SER A 164 -10.83 25.74 6.23
CA SER A 164 -12.23 25.58 6.64
C SER A 164 -12.58 24.10 6.86
N ASN A 165 -13.41 23.85 7.87
CA ASN A 165 -14.04 22.55 8.07
C ASN A 165 -15.30 22.47 7.20
N SER A 166 -15.16 22.01 5.96
CA SER A 166 -16.31 21.47 5.22
C SER A 166 -16.52 20.01 5.65
N GLU A 167 -17.77 19.54 5.67
CA GLU A 167 -18.22 18.31 6.36
C GLU A 167 -17.49 17.01 6.02
N ASN A 168 -16.59 16.96 5.02
CA ASN A 168 -15.86 15.73 4.71
C ASN A 168 -14.36 15.88 4.43
N LEU A 169 -13.83 17.07 4.13
CA LEU A 169 -12.38 17.30 3.97
C LEU A 169 -12.02 18.74 4.34
N PRO A 170 -10.88 18.98 5.03
CA PRO A 170 -10.38 20.33 5.16
C PRO A 170 -10.03 20.86 3.77
N SER A 171 -10.43 22.09 3.49
CA SER A 171 -10.02 22.80 2.29
C SER A 171 -9.07 23.92 2.68
N ILE A 172 -7.89 23.96 2.05
CA ILE A 172 -6.97 25.10 2.14
C ILE A 172 -7.53 26.20 1.24
N PHE A 173 -7.86 27.33 1.85
CA PHE A 173 -8.20 28.57 1.19
C PHE A 173 -7.06 29.56 1.33
N TYR A 174 -6.95 30.45 0.34
CA TYR A 174 -6.17 31.67 0.45
C TYR A 174 -7.18 32.81 0.64
N LYS A 175 -7.07 33.63 1.68
CA LYS A 175 -8.01 34.74 1.92
C LYS A 175 -7.27 36.08 1.98
N GLU A 176 -7.72 37.02 1.15
CA GLU A 176 -7.23 38.42 1.11
C GLU A 176 -7.88 39.31 2.18
N ASN A 177 -8.99 38.91 2.83
CA ASN A 177 -9.64 39.71 3.87
C ASN A 177 -10.31 38.88 4.98
N ALA A 178 -9.93 39.16 6.23
CA ALA A 178 -10.23 38.40 7.44
C ALA A 178 -11.71 38.50 7.87
N ALA A 179 -12.40 37.35 7.90
CA ALA A 179 -13.69 37.19 8.56
C ALA A 179 -14.01 35.69 8.68
N ALA A 180 -13.28 34.99 9.55
CA ALA A 180 -13.66 33.66 10.02
C ALA A 180 -12.89 33.37 11.31
N THR A 181 -13.64 32.95 12.33
CA THR A 181 -13.26 33.03 13.74
C THR A 181 -12.57 31.79 14.30
N ASP A 182 -12.46 30.70 13.53
CA ASP A 182 -11.89 29.41 13.99
C ASP A 182 -10.73 28.88 13.12
N ILE A 183 -10.04 29.75 12.37
CA ILE A 183 -9.03 29.31 11.40
C ILE A 183 -7.60 29.48 11.93
N GLY A 184 -6.81 28.41 11.91
CA GLY A 184 -5.35 28.50 12.03
C GLY A 184 -4.73 29.08 10.76
N CYS A 185 -3.71 29.94 10.87
CA CYS A 185 -2.98 30.52 9.75
C CYS A 185 -1.59 29.88 9.59
N GLY A 186 -1.01 29.99 8.39
CA GLY A 186 0.41 29.73 8.18
C GLY A 186 0.84 28.28 8.35
N LEU A 187 2.02 28.04 8.95
CA LEU A 187 2.52 26.70 9.25
C LEU A 187 1.56 25.88 10.12
N LYS A 188 0.84 26.52 11.06
CA LYS A 188 -0.16 25.84 11.90
C LYS A 188 -1.36 25.34 11.10
N ALA A 189 -1.80 26.11 10.11
CA ALA A 189 -2.87 25.69 9.20
C ALA A 189 -2.45 24.47 8.38
N LEU A 190 -1.20 24.47 7.90
CA LEU A 190 -0.63 23.38 7.13
C LEU A 190 -0.49 22.10 7.94
N ASP A 191 -0.11 22.20 9.22
CA ASP A 191 -0.08 21.05 10.12
C ASP A 191 -1.46 20.44 10.33
N LEU A 192 -2.45 21.27 10.65
CA LEU A 192 -3.84 20.82 10.83
C LEU A 192 -4.38 20.17 9.55
N PHE A 193 -4.04 20.72 8.37
CA PHE A 193 -4.39 20.12 7.09
C PHE A 193 -3.71 18.78 6.92
N ALA A 194 -2.39 18.75 7.09
CA ALA A 194 -1.57 17.57 6.87
C ALA A 194 -2.05 16.46 7.80
N ASP A 195 -2.35 16.74 9.08
CA ASP A 195 -2.99 15.78 9.98
C ASP A 195 -4.23 15.13 9.36
N LYS A 196 -5.26 15.93 9.10
CA LYS A 196 -6.53 15.42 8.59
C LYS A 196 -6.39 14.72 7.25
N PHE A 197 -5.60 15.28 6.33
CA PHE A 197 -5.35 14.72 5.02
C PHE A 197 -4.64 13.36 5.13
N ILE A 198 -3.54 13.30 5.89
CA ILE A 198 -2.77 12.07 6.11
C ILE A 198 -3.67 11.00 6.72
N TYR A 199 -4.44 11.32 7.77
CA TYR A 199 -5.38 10.38 8.38
C TYR A 199 -6.42 9.88 7.36
N SER A 200 -7.01 10.77 6.57
CA SER A 200 -8.01 10.39 5.57
C SER A 200 -7.44 9.48 4.49
N VAL A 201 -6.24 9.79 3.95
CA VAL A 201 -5.58 8.98 2.92
C VAL A 201 -5.19 7.62 3.48
N MET A 202 -4.55 7.56 4.65
CA MET A 202 -4.17 6.30 5.28
C MET A 202 -5.38 5.41 5.59
N PHE A 203 -6.51 6.02 5.99
CA PHE A 203 -7.75 5.29 6.19
C PHE A 203 -8.30 4.72 4.88
N LEU A 204 -8.34 5.53 3.80
CA LEU A 204 -8.83 5.10 2.49
C LEU A 204 -7.97 3.97 1.91
N ASP A 205 -6.64 4.07 2.00
CA ASP A 205 -5.72 3.03 1.58
C ASP A 205 -5.94 1.73 2.35
N SER A 206 -6.01 1.82 3.68
CA SER A 206 -6.23 0.67 4.56
C SER A 206 -7.58 0.01 4.27
N LYS A 207 -8.62 0.81 4.02
CA LYS A 207 -9.95 0.32 3.63
C LYS A 207 -9.89 -0.40 2.28
N ALA A 208 -9.23 0.19 1.28
CA ALA A 208 -9.10 -0.42 -0.04
C ALA A 208 -8.32 -1.75 0.01
N GLU A 209 -7.25 -1.82 0.80
CA GLU A 209 -6.50 -3.06 1.00
C GLU A 209 -7.38 -4.15 1.64
N GLN A 210 -8.16 -3.79 2.65
CA GLN A 210 -9.02 -4.73 3.35
C GLN A 210 -10.19 -5.21 2.48
N ILE A 211 -10.75 -4.33 1.66
CA ILE A 211 -11.74 -4.69 0.63
C ILE A 211 -11.10 -5.70 -0.34
N GLN A 212 -9.92 -5.39 -0.88
CA GLN A 212 -9.24 -6.28 -1.83
C GLN A 212 -8.94 -7.66 -1.23
N LYS A 213 -8.52 -7.72 0.03
CA LYS A 213 -8.32 -8.99 0.76
C LYS A 213 -9.62 -9.78 0.88
N THR A 214 -10.70 -9.11 1.25
CA THR A 214 -12.03 -9.73 1.43
C THR A 214 -12.59 -10.23 0.09
N GLU A 215 -12.45 -9.46 -0.99
CA GLU A 215 -12.83 -9.87 -2.35
C GLU A 215 -12.04 -11.10 -2.83
N LYS A 216 -10.74 -11.17 -2.55
CA LYS A 216 -9.92 -12.35 -2.88
C LYS A 216 -10.41 -13.60 -2.16
N GLN A 217 -10.74 -13.49 -0.87
CA GLN A 217 -11.32 -14.59 -0.09
C GLN A 217 -12.70 -15.01 -0.64
N LEU A 218 -13.54 -14.04 -0.99
CA LEU A 218 -14.86 -14.28 -1.57
C LEU A 218 -14.75 -15.05 -2.90
N LYS A 219 -13.87 -14.61 -3.81
CA LYS A 219 -13.59 -15.30 -5.08
C LYS A 219 -13.10 -16.74 -4.86
N HIS A 220 -12.28 -16.96 -3.84
CA HIS A 220 -11.80 -18.29 -3.48
C HIS A 220 -12.95 -19.22 -3.06
N PHE A 221 -13.82 -18.79 -2.14
CA PHE A 221 -14.95 -19.61 -1.70
C PHE A 221 -16.01 -19.83 -2.79
N ILE A 222 -16.26 -18.84 -3.65
CA ILE A 222 -17.14 -19.01 -4.82
C ILE A 222 -16.61 -20.12 -5.73
N ARG A 223 -15.30 -20.14 -6.01
CA ARG A 223 -14.67 -21.20 -6.80
C ARG A 223 -14.75 -22.55 -6.10
N LEU A 224 -14.41 -22.63 -4.82
CA LEU A 224 -14.50 -23.87 -4.04
C LEU A 224 -15.92 -24.44 -4.02
N LYS A 225 -16.94 -23.59 -3.83
CA LYS A 225 -18.34 -23.99 -3.89
C LYS A 225 -18.67 -24.61 -5.24
N LYS A 226 -18.30 -23.93 -6.34
CA LYS A 226 -18.54 -24.42 -7.71
C LYS A 226 -17.90 -25.79 -7.94
N ASP A 227 -16.64 -25.96 -7.56
CA ASP A 227 -15.91 -27.23 -7.75
C ASP A 227 -16.56 -28.38 -6.93
N ASN A 228 -17.00 -28.09 -5.70
CA ASN A 228 -17.69 -29.07 -4.87
C ASN A 228 -19.10 -29.41 -5.38
N ILE A 229 -19.83 -28.44 -5.96
CA ILE A 229 -21.11 -28.71 -6.63
C ILE A 229 -20.91 -29.67 -7.80
N LEU A 230 -19.95 -29.41 -8.68
CA LEU A 230 -19.62 -30.30 -9.80
C LEU A 230 -19.22 -31.69 -9.32
N LYS A 231 -18.46 -31.78 -8.22
CA LYS A 231 -18.10 -33.06 -7.60
C LYS A 231 -19.33 -33.80 -7.07
N ALA A 232 -20.23 -33.12 -6.38
CA ALA A 232 -21.45 -33.70 -5.85
C ALA A 232 -22.37 -34.19 -6.97
N GLU A 233 -22.53 -33.42 -8.05
CA GLU A 233 -23.26 -33.81 -9.26
C GLU A 233 -22.65 -35.05 -9.90
N ASN A 234 -21.32 -35.12 -10.02
CA ASN A 234 -20.63 -36.30 -10.54
C ASN A 234 -20.88 -37.53 -9.66
N ILE A 235 -20.84 -37.40 -8.32
CA ILE A 235 -21.16 -38.52 -7.41
C ILE A 235 -22.62 -38.98 -7.58
N LYS A 236 -23.57 -38.06 -7.80
CA LYS A 236 -25.00 -38.38 -8.00
C LYS A 236 -25.31 -39.01 -9.36
N THR A 237 -24.57 -38.63 -10.40
CA THR A 237 -24.86 -39.03 -11.80
C THR A 237 -23.96 -40.14 -12.31
N ARG A 238 -22.79 -40.36 -11.69
CA ARG A 238 -21.89 -41.46 -12.08
C ARG A 238 -22.55 -42.80 -11.83
N ARG A 239 -22.08 -43.79 -12.60
CA ARG A 239 -22.44 -45.18 -12.36
C ARG A 239 -22.04 -45.63 -10.96
N SER A 240 -22.93 -46.36 -10.29
CA SER A 240 -22.65 -46.87 -8.95
C SER A 240 -21.44 -47.80 -8.95
N TYR A 241 -20.55 -47.63 -7.95
CA TYR A 241 -19.45 -48.56 -7.78
C TYR A 241 -19.94 -49.98 -7.44
N LYS A 242 -21.15 -50.15 -6.91
CA LYS A 242 -21.74 -51.46 -6.66
C LYS A 242 -21.96 -52.22 -7.97
N GLU A 243 -22.58 -51.59 -8.96
CA GLU A 243 -22.80 -52.19 -10.28
C GLU A 243 -21.49 -52.57 -10.97
N ILE A 244 -20.46 -51.73 -10.84
CA ILE A 244 -19.12 -52.04 -11.37
C ILE A 244 -18.55 -53.29 -10.66
N GLY A 245 -18.71 -53.40 -9.34
CA GLY A 245 -18.33 -54.59 -8.59
C GLY A 245 -19.09 -55.85 -9.06
N ASP A 246 -20.40 -55.73 -9.28
CA ASP A 246 -21.26 -56.83 -9.73
C ASP A 246 -20.86 -57.31 -11.15
N ILE A 247 -20.54 -56.38 -12.06
CA ILE A 247 -20.02 -56.71 -13.40
C ILE A 247 -18.67 -57.42 -13.32
N ILE A 248 -17.74 -56.95 -12.49
CA ILE A 248 -16.44 -57.63 -12.31
C ILE A 248 -16.66 -59.06 -11.79
N MET A 249 -17.56 -59.26 -10.83
CA MET A 249 -17.85 -60.58 -10.27
C MET A 249 -18.50 -61.53 -11.28
N ALA A 250 -19.42 -61.03 -12.12
CA ALA A 250 -20.06 -61.84 -13.16
C ALA A 250 -19.05 -62.41 -14.18
N TYR A 251 -18.00 -61.64 -14.50
CA TYR A 251 -16.94 -62.04 -15.43
C TYR A 251 -15.63 -62.45 -14.74
N ALA A 252 -15.65 -62.77 -13.45
CA ALA A 252 -14.43 -63.01 -12.67
C ALA A 252 -13.54 -64.12 -13.25
N HIS A 253 -14.14 -65.15 -13.87
CA HIS A 253 -13.45 -66.27 -14.51
C HIS A 253 -12.77 -65.88 -15.84
N THR A 254 -13.20 -64.79 -16.47
CA THR A 254 -12.68 -64.30 -17.76
C THR A 254 -11.55 -63.28 -17.58
N ILE A 255 -11.47 -62.62 -16.41
CA ILE A 255 -10.48 -61.58 -16.13
C ILE A 255 -9.14 -62.22 -15.76
N SER A 256 -8.12 -61.98 -16.60
CA SER A 256 -6.74 -62.41 -16.32
C SER A 256 -6.08 -61.54 -15.25
N ALA A 257 -5.26 -62.15 -14.38
CA ALA A 257 -4.46 -61.43 -13.39
C ALA A 257 -3.42 -60.51 -14.07
N GLY A 258 -3.04 -59.41 -13.42
CA GLY A 258 -2.02 -58.48 -13.93
C GLY A 258 -2.55 -57.35 -14.83
N LEU A 259 -3.86 -57.28 -15.10
CA LEU A 259 -4.45 -56.25 -15.97
C LEU A 259 -4.76 -54.94 -15.23
N ASN A 260 -4.50 -53.81 -15.88
CA ASN A 260 -4.88 -52.46 -15.38
C ASN A 260 -6.30 -52.04 -15.79
N SER A 261 -6.92 -52.76 -16.73
CA SER A 261 -8.32 -52.55 -17.14
C SER A 261 -8.83 -53.74 -17.94
N ALA A 262 -10.13 -53.98 -17.94
CA ALA A 262 -10.80 -54.97 -18.78
C ALA A 262 -12.02 -54.36 -19.50
N PHE A 263 -12.31 -54.84 -20.72
CA PHE A 263 -13.57 -54.57 -21.41
C PHE A 263 -14.56 -55.67 -21.04
N LEU A 264 -15.65 -55.30 -20.37
CA LEU A 264 -16.67 -56.23 -19.91
C LEU A 264 -18.03 -55.81 -20.49
N THR A 265 -18.87 -56.80 -20.79
CA THR A 265 -20.25 -56.54 -21.21
C THR A 265 -21.07 -56.17 -19.99
N ASP A 266 -21.62 -54.98 -19.99
CA ASP A 266 -22.54 -54.50 -18.97
C ASP A 266 -23.89 -55.20 -19.10
N PHE A 267 -24.24 -56.07 -18.16
CA PHE A 267 -25.51 -56.78 -18.19
C PHE A 267 -26.73 -55.90 -17.82
N TYR A 268 -26.53 -54.67 -17.33
CA TYR A 268 -27.61 -53.72 -17.07
C TYR A 268 -28.01 -52.93 -18.31
N THR A 269 -27.07 -52.63 -19.22
CA THR A 269 -27.32 -51.79 -20.42
C THR A 269 -27.05 -52.50 -21.74
N GLY A 270 -26.40 -53.66 -21.73
CA GLY A 270 -26.00 -54.42 -22.92
C GLY A 270 -24.73 -53.92 -23.61
N ASN A 271 -24.16 -52.79 -23.17
CA ASN A 271 -22.99 -52.17 -23.81
C ASN A 271 -21.66 -52.74 -23.31
N GLN A 272 -20.59 -52.68 -24.11
CA GLN A 272 -19.24 -52.92 -23.61
C GLN A 272 -18.71 -51.70 -22.86
N ILE A 273 -18.25 -51.90 -21.63
CA ILE A 273 -17.65 -50.87 -20.79
C ILE A 273 -16.21 -51.21 -20.45
N ARG A 274 -15.35 -50.19 -20.37
CA ARG A 274 -13.97 -50.35 -19.90
C ARG A 274 -13.91 -50.09 -18.39
N ILE A 275 -13.61 -51.13 -17.61
CA ILE A 275 -13.46 -51.03 -16.15
C ILE A 275 -11.97 -50.99 -15.79
N LYS A 276 -11.58 -50.05 -14.92
CA LYS A 276 -10.22 -49.96 -14.38
C LYS A 276 -10.02 -51.02 -13.30
N LEU A 277 -8.88 -51.69 -13.34
CA LEU A 277 -8.51 -52.75 -12.39
C LEU A 277 -7.15 -52.44 -11.78
N ASP A 278 -6.91 -52.95 -10.58
CA ASP A 278 -5.59 -53.00 -9.99
C ASP A 278 -4.91 -54.30 -10.42
N LYS A 279 -3.79 -54.18 -11.15
CA LYS A 279 -3.02 -55.30 -11.67
C LYS A 279 -2.53 -56.27 -10.58
N ASN A 280 -2.36 -55.79 -9.35
CA ASN A 280 -1.84 -56.59 -8.25
C ASN A 280 -2.92 -57.42 -7.55
N LEU A 281 -4.18 -57.28 -7.96
CA LEU A 281 -5.32 -57.94 -7.33
C LEU A 281 -6.01 -58.89 -8.30
N ASN A 282 -6.62 -59.94 -7.75
CA ASN A 282 -7.52 -60.80 -8.52
C ASN A 282 -8.89 -60.10 -8.78
N ALA A 283 -9.74 -60.73 -9.58
CA ALA A 283 -11.05 -60.18 -9.94
C ALA A 283 -11.95 -59.94 -8.72
N ALA A 284 -12.00 -60.87 -7.77
CA ALA A 284 -12.81 -60.76 -6.56
C ALA A 284 -12.32 -59.64 -5.62
N GLU A 285 -11.01 -59.48 -5.48
CA GLU A 285 -10.39 -58.40 -4.70
C GLU A 285 -10.61 -57.02 -5.35
N ASN A 286 -10.55 -56.95 -6.68
CA ASN A 286 -10.92 -55.74 -7.43
C ASN A 286 -12.39 -55.38 -7.22
N ALA A 287 -13.30 -56.35 -7.33
CA ALA A 287 -14.73 -56.13 -7.02
C ALA A 287 -14.93 -55.66 -5.58
N SER A 288 -14.24 -56.26 -4.61
CA SER A 288 -14.26 -55.86 -3.20
C SER A 288 -13.82 -54.40 -2.98
N LYS A 289 -12.79 -53.92 -3.73
CA LYS A 289 -12.42 -52.49 -3.72
C LYS A 289 -13.57 -51.60 -4.17
N TYR A 290 -14.29 -51.99 -5.22
CA TYR A 290 -15.44 -51.24 -5.72
C TYR A 290 -16.62 -51.26 -4.74
N TYR A 291 -16.90 -52.40 -4.08
CA TYR A 291 -17.90 -52.45 -3.01
C TYR A 291 -17.53 -51.58 -1.80
N ARG A 292 -16.25 -51.55 -1.41
CA ARG A 292 -15.78 -50.65 -0.35
C ARG A 292 -15.95 -49.18 -0.74
N LYS A 293 -15.69 -48.83 -2.00
CA LYS A 293 -15.98 -47.48 -2.51
C LYS A 293 -17.47 -47.18 -2.48
N ALA A 294 -18.32 -48.10 -2.95
CA ALA A 294 -19.78 -47.99 -2.93
C ALA A 294 -20.31 -47.68 -1.52
N LYS A 295 -19.82 -48.39 -0.50
CA LYS A 295 -20.17 -48.16 0.90
C LYS A 295 -19.82 -46.74 1.38
N ASN A 296 -18.74 -46.16 0.85
CA ASN A 296 -18.25 -44.83 1.23
C ASN A 296 -18.82 -43.69 0.37
N GLU A 297 -19.58 -43.96 -0.71
CA GLU A 297 -20.09 -42.92 -1.62
C GLU A 297 -21.04 -41.95 -0.91
N ASN A 298 -21.94 -42.49 -0.08
CA ASN A 298 -22.88 -41.66 0.69
C ASN A 298 -22.13 -40.73 1.67
N LEU A 299 -21.05 -41.23 2.28
CA LEU A 299 -20.22 -40.43 3.17
C LEU A 299 -19.43 -39.36 2.40
N GLU A 300 -18.90 -39.71 1.21
CA GLU A 300 -18.24 -38.77 0.30
C GLU A 300 -19.20 -37.63 -0.11
N LEU A 301 -20.44 -37.99 -0.49
CA LEU A 301 -21.46 -37.02 -0.87
C LEU A 301 -21.83 -36.11 0.30
N LEU A 302 -22.12 -36.68 1.47
CA LEU A 302 -22.46 -35.92 2.68
C LEU A 302 -21.34 -34.94 3.06
N ASN A 303 -20.09 -35.37 3.01
CA ASN A 303 -18.95 -34.51 3.30
C ASN A 303 -18.81 -33.39 2.25
N THR A 304 -19.05 -33.70 0.97
CA THR A 304 -19.02 -32.69 -0.11
C THR A 304 -20.15 -31.66 0.07
N GLU A 305 -21.36 -32.09 0.44
CA GLU A 305 -22.49 -31.20 0.72
C GLU A 305 -22.25 -30.31 1.95
N LYS A 306 -21.58 -30.84 2.99
CA LYS A 306 -21.13 -30.03 4.14
C LYS A 306 -20.16 -28.93 3.73
N LEU A 307 -19.18 -29.23 2.86
CA LEU A 307 -18.22 -28.25 2.35
C LEU A 307 -18.91 -27.17 1.49
N ILE A 308 -19.96 -27.52 0.76
CA ILE A 308 -20.78 -26.56 0.01
C ILE A 308 -21.49 -25.61 0.99
N ALA A 309 -22.15 -26.15 2.02
CA ALA A 309 -22.85 -25.35 3.02
C ALA A 309 -21.91 -24.43 3.81
N GLU A 310 -20.71 -24.90 4.15
CA GLU A 310 -19.68 -24.08 4.79
C GLU A 310 -19.20 -22.95 3.87
N SER A 311 -18.98 -23.26 2.58
CA SER A 311 -18.62 -22.26 1.58
C SER A 311 -19.71 -21.20 1.44
N ASP A 312 -20.99 -21.58 1.46
CA ASP A 312 -22.13 -20.67 1.41
C ASP A 312 -22.22 -19.73 2.62
N LYS A 313 -21.98 -20.27 3.81
CA LYS A 313 -21.89 -19.47 5.04
C LYS A 313 -20.77 -18.44 4.93
N ASN A 314 -19.59 -18.87 4.49
CA ASN A 314 -18.44 -17.97 4.34
C ASN A 314 -18.67 -16.90 3.25
N ILE A 315 -19.28 -17.26 2.12
CA ILE A 315 -19.69 -16.31 1.07
C ILE A 315 -20.64 -15.26 1.65
N THR A 316 -21.64 -15.68 2.42
CA THR A 316 -22.63 -14.76 3.03
C THR A 316 -21.96 -13.79 3.99
N ILE A 317 -21.10 -14.28 4.89
CA ILE A 317 -20.36 -13.46 5.85
C ILE A 317 -19.45 -12.46 5.13
N LEU A 318 -18.70 -12.92 4.12
CA LEU A 318 -17.78 -12.06 3.38
C LEU A 318 -18.52 -11.01 2.55
N THR A 319 -19.70 -11.34 2.02
CA THR A 319 -20.54 -10.39 1.27
C THR A 319 -21.12 -9.30 2.18
N GLN A 320 -21.51 -9.63 3.42
CA GLN A 320 -21.98 -8.62 4.39
C GLN A 320 -20.87 -7.69 4.89
N LYS A 321 -19.61 -8.15 4.84
CA LYS A 321 -18.44 -7.40 5.31
C LYS A 321 -17.96 -6.35 4.29
N LEU A 322 -18.31 -6.52 3.01
CA LEU A 322 -17.98 -5.60 1.91
C LEU A 322 -19.00 -4.47 1.83
#